data_AF-A0A1F5ECA2-F1
#
_entry.id   AF-A0A1F5ECA2-F1
#
_cell.length_a   1.000
_cell.length_b   1.000
_cell.length_c   1.000
_cell.angle_alpha   90.00
_cell.angle_beta   90.00
_cell.angle_gamma   90.00
#
_symmetry.space_group_name_H-M   'P 1'
#
loop_
_entity.id
_entity.type
_entity.pdbx_description
1 polymer ?
#
loop_
_entity_poly.entity_id
_entity_poly.type
_entity_poly.pdbx_seq_one_letter_code
_entity_poly.pdbx_strand_id
1 'polypeptide(L)'
;MRRCVFDYPDSRLKDIGGWIRVRDEGDKVTFSYKQLNDRTLHGTKEIEVTVGDFEKTVDLLTAIGLAQKAYQETKREKWTLSKCEITIDTWPWIPTFVELEALTESEIQQLAGKLGFDWKNAMHGSVETAYQKYYDFTEHEIDAWPEITFIPEPAWLLAKKKL
;
A
#
# COMPACT_ATOMS: atom_id res chain seq x y z
N MET A 1 8.34 -5.85 6.38
CA MET A 1 7.18 -5.30 7.11
C MET A 1 5.97 -6.17 6.84
N ARG A 2 5.02 -6.21 7.77
CA ARG A 2 3.73 -6.90 7.61
C ARG A 2 2.58 -6.02 8.07
N ARG A 3 1.37 -6.25 7.57
CA ARG A 3 0.18 -5.49 7.96
C ARG A 3 -1.10 -6.30 7.81
N CYS A 4 -2.04 -6.02 8.69
CA CYS A 4 -3.44 -6.42 8.54
C CYS A 4 -4.29 -5.20 8.18
N VAL A 5 -5.22 -5.37 7.26
CA VAL A 5 -6.26 -4.39 6.93
C VAL A 5 -7.58 -4.90 7.50
N PHE A 6 -8.35 -4.00 8.13
CA PHE A 6 -9.63 -4.29 8.73
C PHE A 6 -10.72 -3.35 8.24
N ASP A 7 -11.94 -3.85 8.32
CA ASP A 7 -13.18 -3.09 8.21
C ASP A 7 -14.23 -3.78 9.10
N TYR A 8 -15.41 -3.21 9.22
CA TYR A 8 -16.57 -3.91 9.77
C TYR A 8 -16.99 -5.06 8.85
N PRO A 9 -17.72 -6.05 9.37
CA PRO A 9 -18.27 -7.15 8.57
C PRO A 9 -19.08 -6.67 7.36
N ASP A 10 -19.80 -5.56 7.50
CA ASP A 10 -20.62 -4.94 6.44
C ASP A 10 -19.84 -4.02 5.49
N SER A 11 -18.53 -3.89 5.67
CA SER A 11 -17.62 -3.10 4.80
C SER A 11 -17.95 -1.60 4.72
N ARG A 12 -18.62 -1.06 5.75
CA ARG A 12 -19.02 0.35 5.78
C ARG A 12 -17.87 1.36 5.70
N LEU A 13 -16.64 0.97 6.07
CA LEU A 13 -15.50 1.87 5.87
C LEU A 13 -15.12 1.90 4.40
N LYS A 14 -15.03 0.75 3.73
CA LYS A 14 -14.73 0.66 2.30
C LYS A 14 -15.69 1.51 1.47
N ASP A 15 -16.98 1.52 1.81
CA ASP A 15 -18.01 2.31 1.12
C ASP A 15 -17.74 3.82 1.11
N ILE A 16 -16.98 4.32 2.09
CA ILE A 16 -16.55 5.73 2.17
C ILE A 16 -15.06 5.91 1.81
N GLY A 17 -14.43 4.91 1.20
CA GLY A 17 -12.99 4.90 0.89
C GLY A 17 -12.09 4.74 2.12
N GLY A 18 -12.63 4.26 3.23
CA GLY A 18 -11.96 4.11 4.52
C GLY A 18 -11.51 2.69 4.82
N TRP A 19 -10.49 2.56 5.67
CA TRP A 19 -10.04 1.29 6.22
C TRP A 19 -9.27 1.48 7.52
N ILE A 20 -9.16 0.39 8.29
CA ILE A 20 -8.28 0.29 9.44
C ILE A 20 -7.05 -0.53 9.05
N ARG A 21 -5.89 -0.17 9.58
CA ARG A 21 -4.64 -0.91 9.35
C ARG A 21 -3.83 -1.03 10.63
N VAL A 22 -3.33 -2.23 10.90
CA VAL A 22 -2.24 -2.46 11.85
C VAL A 22 -1.02 -2.85 11.02
N ARG A 23 0.12 -2.20 11.25
CA ARG A 23 1.36 -2.43 10.50
C ARG A 23 2.52 -2.62 11.46
N ASP A 24 3.35 -3.61 11.17
CA ASP A 24 4.60 -3.89 11.86
C ASP A 24 5.76 -3.70 10.87
N GLU A 25 6.58 -2.68 11.13
CA GLU A 25 7.75 -2.33 10.33
C GLU A 25 9.04 -3.02 10.82
N GLY A 26 8.96 -3.77 11.94
CA GLY A 26 10.06 -4.50 12.57
C GLY A 26 10.66 -3.75 13.77
N ASP A 27 10.78 -2.43 13.66
CA ASP A 27 11.24 -1.54 14.74
C ASP A 27 10.08 -0.82 15.47
N LYS A 28 8.93 -0.68 14.80
CA LYS A 28 7.71 -0.09 15.35
C LYS A 28 6.45 -0.76 14.80
N VAL A 29 5.38 -0.70 15.60
CA VAL A 29 4.05 -1.11 15.19
C VAL A 29 3.12 0.09 15.20
N THR A 30 2.41 0.34 14.11
CA THR A 30 1.41 1.41 14.00
C THR A 30 0.01 0.86 13.81
N PHE A 31 -0.97 1.58 14.37
CA PHE A 31 -2.40 1.37 14.17
C PHE A 31 -3.00 2.65 13.61
N SER A 32 -3.68 2.54 12.47
CA SER A 32 -4.17 3.70 11.74
C SER A 32 -5.58 3.50 11.22
N TYR A 33 -6.37 4.57 11.27
CA TYR A 33 -7.51 4.77 10.38
C TYR A 33 -7.07 5.60 9.18
N LYS A 34 -7.43 5.16 7.98
CA LYS A 34 -7.18 5.88 6.74
C LYS A 34 -8.47 6.02 5.93
N GLN A 35 -8.57 7.09 5.16
CA GLN A 35 -9.67 7.32 4.23
C GLN A 35 -9.19 8.10 3.02
N LEU A 36 -9.42 7.54 1.83
CA LEU A 36 -9.17 8.21 0.56
C LEU A 36 -10.41 9.00 0.16
N ASN A 37 -10.38 10.32 0.33
CA ASN A 37 -11.46 11.23 -0.08
C ASN A 37 -11.37 11.57 -1.58
N ASP A 38 -10.14 11.74 -2.08
CA ASP A 38 -9.84 11.98 -3.50
C ASP A 38 -8.39 11.59 -3.82
N ARG A 39 -8.02 11.58 -5.11
CA ARG A 39 -6.66 11.23 -5.58
C ARG A 39 -5.71 12.45 -5.69
N THR A 40 -5.98 13.54 -4.98
CA THR A 40 -5.05 14.67 -4.88
C THR A 40 -4.00 14.43 -3.80
N LEU A 41 -2.94 15.25 -3.77
CA LEU A 41 -1.85 15.16 -2.79
C LEU A 41 -2.30 15.19 -1.32
N HIS A 42 -3.46 15.80 -1.02
CA HIS A 42 -4.00 15.91 0.33
C HIS A 42 -5.32 15.14 0.50
N GLY A 43 -5.67 14.28 -0.47
CA GLY A 43 -6.94 13.56 -0.49
C GLY A 43 -7.04 12.42 0.52
N THR A 44 -5.94 12.03 1.17
CA THR A 44 -5.94 10.96 2.18
C THR A 44 -5.99 11.52 3.59
N LYS A 45 -7.07 11.24 4.33
CA LYS A 45 -7.15 11.43 5.77
C LYS A 45 -6.48 10.26 6.47
N GLU A 46 -5.64 10.54 7.46
CA GLU A 46 -4.96 9.53 8.26
C GLU A 46 -4.96 9.95 9.74
N ILE A 47 -5.32 9.00 10.60
CA ILE A 47 -5.13 9.09 12.04
C ILE A 47 -4.29 7.87 12.41
N GLU A 48 -3.06 8.08 12.87
CA GLU A 48 -2.12 7.01 13.19
C GLU A 48 -1.60 7.16 14.62
N VAL A 49 -1.45 6.03 15.30
CA VAL A 49 -0.82 5.92 16.61
C VAL A 49 0.18 4.77 16.62
N THR A 50 1.19 4.86 17.48
CA THR A 50 2.09 3.73 17.77
C THR A 50 1.45 2.83 18.82
N VAL A 51 1.55 1.52 18.62
CA VAL A 51 1.07 0.48 19.56
C VAL A 51 2.23 -0.43 19.94
N GLY A 52 2.11 -1.11 21.09
CA GLY A 52 3.21 -1.89 21.64
C GLY A 52 3.38 -3.30 21.05
N ASP A 53 2.37 -3.85 20.38
CA ASP A 53 2.34 -5.25 19.95
C ASP A 53 1.39 -5.44 18.76
N PHE A 54 1.87 -6.08 17.70
CA PHE A 54 1.10 -6.32 16.48
C PHE A 54 -0.03 -7.33 16.69
N GLU A 55 0.29 -8.49 17.26
CA GLU A 55 -0.67 -9.60 17.42
C GLU A 55 -1.78 -9.20 18.39
N LYS A 56 -1.44 -8.59 19.53
CA LYS A 56 -2.45 -8.14 20.50
C LYS A 56 -3.37 -7.07 19.93
N THR A 57 -2.88 -6.21 19.04
CA THR A 57 -3.72 -5.19 18.40
C THR A 57 -4.66 -5.84 17.38
N VAL A 58 -4.18 -6.81 16.59
CA VAL A 58 -5.00 -7.62 15.67
C VAL A 58 -6.09 -8.39 16.43
N ASP A 59 -5.73 -9.05 17.53
CA ASP A 59 -6.65 -9.79 18.40
C ASP A 59 -7.71 -8.87 19.01
N LEU A 60 -7.29 -7.70 19.52
CA LEU A 60 -8.20 -6.70 20.09
C LEU A 60 -9.23 -6.22 19.05
N LEU A 61 -8.79 -5.86 17.84
CA LEU A 61 -9.69 -5.40 16.77
C LEU A 61 -10.69 -6.48 16.36
N THR A 62 -10.23 -7.72 16.28
CA THR A 62 -11.09 -8.87 15.99
C THR A 62 -12.11 -9.10 17.11
N ALA A 63 -11.68 -9.03 18.38
CA ALA A 63 -12.52 -9.23 19.54
C ALA A 63 -13.62 -8.16 19.70
N ILE A 64 -13.37 -6.93 19.25
CA ILE A 64 -14.37 -5.84 19.26
C ILE A 64 -15.25 -5.81 18.00
N GLY A 65 -15.12 -6.79 17.10
CA GLY A 65 -16.04 -7.01 15.99
C GLY A 65 -15.61 -6.46 14.64
N LEU A 66 -14.34 -6.05 14.45
CA LEU A 66 -13.81 -5.82 13.10
C LEU A 66 -13.44 -7.15 12.43
N ALA A 67 -13.57 -7.20 11.12
CA ALA A 67 -13.15 -8.32 10.28
C ALA A 67 -11.83 -7.97 9.58
N GLN A 68 -10.84 -8.86 9.69
CA GLN A 68 -9.62 -8.78 8.88
C GLN A 68 -9.98 -9.01 7.42
N LYS A 69 -9.68 -8.03 6.56
CA LYS A 69 -9.96 -8.05 5.12
C LYS A 69 -8.75 -8.48 4.30
N ALA A 70 -7.54 -8.16 4.76
CA ALA A 70 -6.31 -8.59 4.09
C ALA A 70 -5.14 -8.71 5.07
N TYR A 71 -4.20 -9.60 4.74
CA TYR A 71 -2.84 -9.64 5.30
C TYR A 71 -1.83 -9.40 4.18
N GLN A 72 -0.88 -8.48 4.39
CA GLN A 72 0.07 -8.08 3.35
C GLN A 72 1.49 -7.95 3.90
N GLU A 73 2.46 -8.39 3.11
CA GLU A 73 3.87 -8.25 3.37
C GLU A 73 4.53 -7.41 2.28
N THR A 74 5.41 -6.52 2.68
CA THR A 74 6.23 -5.73 1.76
C THR A 74 7.62 -5.54 2.33
N LYS A 75 8.55 -5.11 1.47
CA LYS A 75 9.82 -4.51 1.89
C LYS A 75 9.83 -3.08 1.38
N ARG A 76 10.18 -2.14 2.25
CA ARG A 76 10.22 -0.71 1.93
C ARG A 76 11.45 -0.11 2.54
N GLU A 77 12.08 0.75 1.76
CA GLU A 77 13.16 1.60 2.19
C GLU A 77 12.77 3.04 1.89
N LYS A 78 12.85 3.91 2.89
CA LYS A 78 12.48 5.31 2.75
C LYS A 78 13.71 6.20 2.87
N TRP A 79 13.82 7.13 1.94
CA TRP A 79 14.85 8.15 1.92
C TRP A 79 14.22 9.52 1.78
N THR A 80 14.90 10.52 2.33
CA THR A 80 14.54 11.92 2.11
C THR A 80 15.69 12.63 1.42
N LEU A 81 15.41 13.22 0.27
CA LEU A 81 16.34 14.09 -0.44
C LEU A 81 15.72 15.48 -0.57
N SER A 82 16.30 16.45 0.13
CA SER A 82 15.72 17.79 0.31
C SER A 82 14.32 17.74 0.94
N LYS A 83 13.26 18.03 0.18
CA LYS A 83 11.85 18.01 0.63
C LYS A 83 11.04 16.89 -0.03
N CYS A 84 11.70 15.98 -0.73
CA CYS A 84 11.05 14.89 -1.44
C CYS A 84 11.29 13.57 -0.71
N GLU A 85 10.28 12.71 -0.68
CA GLU A 85 10.39 11.33 -0.22
C GLU A 85 10.68 10.41 -1.41
N ILE A 86 11.64 9.51 -1.24
CA ILE A 86 11.96 8.44 -2.17
C ILE A 86 11.70 7.14 -1.44
N THR A 87 10.80 6.33 -1.99
CA THR A 87 10.39 5.06 -1.42
C THR A 87 10.78 3.95 -2.40
N ILE A 88 11.68 3.05 -2.00
CA ILE A 88 12.00 1.83 -2.76
C ILE A 88 11.10 0.73 -2.23
N ASP A 89 10.22 0.22 -3.10
CA ASP A 89 9.13 -0.65 -2.72
C ASP A 89 9.22 -2.00 -3.41
N THR A 90 9.32 -3.05 -2.60
CA THR A 90 9.20 -4.43 -3.06
C THR A 90 7.90 -5.03 -2.55
N TRP A 91 7.01 -5.32 -3.50
CA TRP A 91 5.79 -6.08 -3.28
C TRP A 91 5.94 -7.49 -3.85
N PRO A 92 5.20 -8.48 -3.31
CA PRO A 92 5.14 -9.81 -3.91
C PRO A 92 4.77 -9.78 -5.39
N TRP A 93 5.31 -10.73 -6.16
CA TRP A 93 4.90 -11.02 -7.54
C TRP A 93 5.08 -9.92 -8.60
N ILE A 94 5.64 -8.77 -8.24
CA ILE A 94 6.03 -7.70 -9.19
C ILE A 94 7.47 -7.22 -8.92
N PRO A 95 8.17 -6.69 -9.94
CA PRO A 95 9.46 -6.06 -9.75
C PRO A 95 9.41 -4.90 -8.75
N THR A 96 10.53 -4.68 -8.04
CA THR A 96 10.70 -3.53 -7.16
C THR A 96 10.60 -2.23 -7.96
N PHE A 97 9.92 -1.24 -7.41
CA PHE A 97 9.74 0.07 -8.02
C PHE A 97 10.07 1.19 -7.04
N VAL A 98 10.18 2.42 -7.57
CA VAL A 98 10.41 3.62 -6.76
C VAL A 98 9.16 4.49 -6.80
N GLU A 99 8.67 4.86 -5.62
CA GLU A 99 7.63 5.85 -5.40
C GLU A 99 8.31 7.18 -5.00
N LEU A 100 7.92 8.27 -5.67
CA LEU A 100 8.46 9.60 -5.45
C LEU A 100 7.32 10.52 -5.02
N GLU A 101 7.45 11.13 -3.85
CA GLU A 101 6.46 12.07 -3.31
C GLU A 101 7.11 13.44 -3.07
N ALA A 102 6.43 14.50 -3.51
CA ALA A 102 6.84 15.89 -3.28
C ALA A 102 5.60 16.79 -3.24
N LEU A 103 5.79 18.07 -2.89
CA LEU A 103 4.68 19.03 -2.82
C LEU A 103 4.15 19.41 -4.21
N THR A 104 4.99 19.27 -5.25
CA THR A 104 4.63 19.64 -6.62
C THR A 104 5.14 18.62 -7.63
N GLU A 105 4.42 18.45 -8.74
CA GLU A 105 4.85 17.57 -9.84
C GLU A 105 6.22 17.95 -10.41
N SER A 106 6.51 19.26 -10.50
CA SER A 106 7.81 19.76 -10.97
C SER A 106 8.97 19.25 -10.10
N GLU A 107 8.79 19.18 -8.77
CA GLU A 107 9.79 18.60 -7.88
C GLU A 107 9.97 17.10 -8.12
N ILE A 108 8.87 16.35 -8.36
CA ILE A 108 8.92 14.93 -8.70
C ILE A 108 9.69 14.71 -10.02
N GLN A 109 9.39 15.48 -11.06
CA GLN A 109 10.07 15.39 -12.37
C GLN A 109 11.57 15.66 -12.26
N GLN A 110 11.95 16.70 -11.51
CA GLN A 110 13.37 17.03 -11.27
C GLN A 110 14.08 15.91 -10.50
N LEU A 111 13.41 15.33 -9.50
CA LEU A 111 13.96 14.23 -8.71
C LEU A 111 14.12 12.96 -9.56
N ALA A 112 13.11 12.60 -10.36
CA ALA A 112 13.15 11.48 -11.29
C ALA A 112 14.36 11.60 -12.23
N GLY A 113 14.56 12.78 -12.83
CA GLY A 113 15.72 13.06 -13.68
C GLY A 113 17.07 12.93 -12.95
N LYS A 114 17.17 13.39 -11.70
CA LYS A 114 18.39 13.25 -10.88
C LYS A 114 18.71 11.78 -10.55
N LEU A 115 17.69 10.95 -10.37
CA LEU A 115 17.83 9.52 -10.12
C LEU A 115 18.01 8.69 -11.40
N GLY A 116 18.00 9.33 -12.57
CA GLY A 116 18.16 8.66 -13.86
C GLY A 116 16.91 7.96 -14.37
N PHE A 117 15.73 8.27 -13.83
CA PHE A 117 14.46 7.73 -14.31
C PHE A 117 13.91 8.54 -15.49
N ASP A 118 13.32 7.85 -16.48
CA ASP A 118 12.57 8.49 -17.56
C ASP A 118 11.12 8.74 -17.10
N TRP A 119 10.73 10.03 -17.10
CA TRP A 119 9.39 10.47 -16.73
C TRP A 119 8.28 9.81 -17.56
N LYS A 120 8.56 9.40 -18.80
CA LYS A 120 7.58 8.70 -19.65
C LYS A 120 7.14 7.35 -19.09
N ASN A 121 7.94 6.76 -18.20
CA ASN A 121 7.62 5.52 -17.51
C ASN A 121 6.91 5.74 -16.17
N ALA A 122 6.64 6.99 -15.79
CA ALA A 122 5.93 7.31 -14.57
C ALA A 122 4.52 6.71 -14.60
N MET A 123 4.11 6.20 -13.44
CA MET A 123 2.78 5.64 -13.22
C MET A 123 2.14 6.44 -12.09
N HIS A 124 0.87 6.78 -12.25
CA HIS A 124 0.10 7.53 -11.26
C HIS A 124 -0.99 6.64 -10.69
N GLY A 125 -1.13 6.62 -9.37
CA GLY A 125 -2.06 5.77 -8.67
C GLY A 125 -1.44 5.16 -7.43
N SER A 126 -2.03 4.08 -6.95
CA SER A 126 -1.54 3.29 -5.83
C SER A 126 -0.92 1.97 -6.35
N VAL A 127 -0.66 1.00 -5.47
CA VAL A 127 0.07 -0.22 -5.84
C VAL A 127 -0.68 -1.05 -6.90
N GLU A 128 -2.00 -0.90 -7.00
CA GLU A 128 -2.83 -1.61 -7.96
C GLU A 128 -2.38 -1.30 -9.38
N THR A 129 -2.01 -0.05 -9.65
CA THR A 129 -1.47 0.37 -10.95
C THR A 129 -0.17 -0.37 -11.27
N ALA A 130 0.70 -0.59 -10.27
CA ALA A 130 1.93 -1.36 -10.43
C ALA A 130 1.65 -2.84 -10.76
N TYR A 131 0.70 -3.48 -10.07
CA TYR A 131 0.26 -4.85 -10.41
C TYR A 131 -0.37 -4.93 -11.81
N GLN A 132 -1.20 -3.96 -12.18
CA GLN A 132 -1.85 -3.90 -13.49
C GLN A 132 -0.88 -3.81 -14.65
N LYS A 133 0.37 -3.38 -14.43
CA LYS A 133 1.41 -3.45 -15.47
C LYS A 133 1.75 -4.89 -15.86
N TYR A 134 1.68 -5.82 -14.91
CA TYR A 134 2.10 -7.21 -15.09
C TYR A 134 0.93 -8.21 -15.15
N TYR A 135 -0.24 -7.82 -14.67
CA TYR A 135 -1.42 -8.69 -14.57
C TYR A 135 -2.71 -8.00 -15.06
N ASP A 136 -3.68 -8.81 -15.48
CA ASP A 136 -5.00 -8.38 -15.94
C ASP A 136 -6.06 -8.48 -14.83
N PHE A 137 -5.93 -7.60 -13.85
CA PHE A 137 -6.90 -7.41 -12.77
C PHE A 137 -7.38 -5.97 -12.71
N THR A 138 -8.63 -5.79 -12.30
CA THR A 138 -9.17 -4.49 -11.91
C THR A 138 -8.55 -4.04 -10.58
N GLU A 139 -8.56 -2.72 -10.29
CA GLU A 139 -8.13 -2.19 -8.98
C GLU A 139 -8.92 -2.87 -7.85
N HIS A 140 -10.24 -3.02 -8.03
CA HIS A 140 -11.13 -3.66 -7.05
C HIS A 140 -10.77 -5.14 -6.78
N GLU A 141 -10.33 -5.90 -7.79
CA GLU A 141 -9.88 -7.27 -7.58
C GLU A 141 -8.58 -7.30 -6.75
N ILE A 142 -7.64 -6.40 -7.03
CA ILE A 142 -6.35 -6.32 -6.32
C ILE A 142 -6.57 -5.91 -4.86
N ASP A 143 -7.41 -4.89 -4.63
CA ASP A 143 -7.80 -4.43 -3.28
C ASP A 143 -8.49 -5.51 -2.45
N ALA A 144 -9.15 -6.46 -3.12
CA ALA A 144 -9.88 -7.54 -2.48
C ALA A 144 -9.02 -8.80 -2.24
N TRP A 145 -7.73 -8.79 -2.59
CA TRP A 145 -6.87 -9.94 -2.33
C TRP A 145 -6.68 -10.14 -0.81
N PRO A 146 -7.04 -11.33 -0.27
CA PRO A 146 -7.00 -11.58 1.16
C PRO A 146 -5.56 -11.69 1.67
N GLU A 147 -4.63 -12.10 0.81
CA GLU A 147 -3.22 -12.29 1.16
C GLU A 147 -2.32 -11.82 0.03
N ILE A 148 -1.32 -11.01 0.37
CA ILE A 148 -0.25 -10.58 -0.53
C ILE A 148 1.07 -10.80 0.21
N THR A 149 1.71 -11.96 0.02
CA THR A 149 2.88 -12.41 0.80
C THR A 149 4.01 -12.91 -0.10
N PHE A 150 5.23 -13.01 0.41
CA PHE A 150 6.41 -13.43 -0.37
C PHE A 150 6.47 -14.94 -0.66
N ILE A 151 5.34 -15.53 -1.04
CA ILE A 151 5.24 -16.90 -1.57
C ILE A 151 5.43 -16.89 -3.11
N PRO A 152 5.72 -18.05 -3.74
CA PRO A 152 5.71 -18.16 -5.19
C PRO A 152 4.39 -17.67 -5.82
N GLU A 153 4.44 -17.17 -7.06
CA GLU A 153 3.27 -16.69 -7.79
C GLU A 153 2.18 -17.78 -7.83
N PRO A 154 0.98 -17.53 -7.26
CA PRO A 154 -0.06 -18.54 -7.21
C PRO A 154 -0.72 -18.73 -8.58
N ALA A 155 -1.31 -19.91 -8.81
CA ALA A 155 -1.88 -20.27 -10.11
C ALA A 155 -2.97 -19.30 -10.61
N TRP A 156 -3.81 -18.79 -9.71
CA TRP A 156 -4.85 -17.82 -10.05
C TRP A 156 -4.28 -16.47 -10.53
N LEU A 157 -3.10 -16.08 -10.03
CA LEU A 157 -2.41 -14.85 -10.43
C LEU A 157 -1.73 -15.06 -11.78
N LEU A 158 -1.02 -16.19 -11.95
CA LEU A 158 -0.38 -16.58 -13.21
C LEU A 158 -1.37 -16.67 -14.37
N ALA A 159 -2.59 -17.14 -14.11
CA ALA A 159 -3.65 -17.23 -15.13
C ALA A 159 -4.04 -15.88 -15.75
N LYS A 160 -3.68 -14.76 -15.11
CA LYS A 160 -3.94 -13.39 -15.56
C LYS A 160 -2.65 -12.60 -15.84
N LYS A 161 -1.50 -13.26 -15.96
CA LYS A 161 -0.22 -12.58 -16.27
C LYS A 161 -0.23 -12.06 -17.71
N LYS A 162 0.18 -10.81 -17.88
CA LYS A 162 0.32 -10.16 -19.19
C LYS A 162 1.58 -10.66 -19.90
N LEU A 163 1.46 -10.88 -21.20
CA LEU A 163 2.55 -11.29 -22.09
C LEU A 163 3.46 -10.11 -22.43
#